data_AF-A0A0K2VJ59-F1
#
_entry.id   AF-A0A0K2VJ59-F1
#
_cell.length_a   1.000
_cell.length_b   1.000
_cell.length_c   1.000
_cell.angle_alpha   90.00
_cell.angle_beta   90.00
_cell.angle_gamma   90.00
#
_symmetry.space_group_name_H-M   'P 1'
#
loop_
_entity.id
_entity.type
_entity.pdbx_description
1 polymer ?
#
loop_
_entity_poly.entity_id
_entity_poly.type
_entity_poly.pdbx_seq_one_letter_code
_entity_poly.pdbx_strand_id
1 'polypeptide(L)'
;MLDGKIFQWNSNRSCLNLSEEALKDRIIDVIDIVKDNVADNHYKESEDLRNFKSVKTKRGPLTDDWMETSDPIMCSYKNVEVKLDIWGLQGRIENYIQNAIREILLVGHKQAFAWIDDWYGMTESEVRDYESIMQSETNDKVKCSAPTTPTTLSDPDTPGSASSQKSWFSWS
;
A
#
# COMPACT_ATOMS: atom_id res chain seq x y z
N MET A 1 3.40 21.82 23.52
CA MET A 1 2.36 21.28 24.43
C MET A 1 1.06 21.29 23.65
N LEU A 2 0.74 20.17 22.99
CA LEU A 2 -0.55 19.98 22.36
C LEU A 2 -1.42 19.26 23.40
N ASP A 3 -2.39 19.98 23.94
CA ASP A 3 -3.29 19.50 24.96
C ASP A 3 -4.07 18.27 24.46
N GLY A 4 -3.70 17.10 24.96
CA GLY A 4 -4.51 16.32 25.91
C GLY A 4 -5.97 16.01 25.58
N LYS A 5 -6.44 16.24 24.35
CA LYS A 5 -7.74 15.80 23.87
C LYS A 5 -7.51 14.56 23.04
N ILE A 6 -7.74 13.42 23.68
CA ILE A 6 -8.17 12.15 23.08
C ILE A 6 -8.69 12.42 21.67
N PHE A 7 -7.88 12.10 20.66
CA PHE A 7 -8.26 12.22 19.26
C PHE A 7 -9.56 11.43 19.09
N GLN A 8 -10.68 12.12 18.96
CA GLN A 8 -11.93 11.50 18.52
C GLN A 8 -11.72 11.05 17.09
N TRP A 9 -11.20 9.83 16.93
CA TRP A 9 -10.99 9.10 15.67
C TRP A 9 -12.22 9.09 14.74
N ASN A 10 -13.40 9.42 15.28
CA ASN A 10 -14.69 9.44 14.59
C ASN A 10 -15.19 10.83 14.19
N SER A 11 -14.38 11.88 14.29
CA SER A 11 -14.73 13.23 13.75
C SER A 11 -14.55 13.29 12.21
N ASN A 12 -14.98 12.24 11.52
CA ASN A 12 -14.61 11.88 10.14
C ASN A 12 -15.32 12.69 9.04
N ARG A 13 -15.66 13.96 9.28
CA ARG A 13 -16.52 14.70 8.35
C ARG A 13 -15.79 15.56 7.33
N SER A 14 -14.47 15.80 7.46
CA SER A 14 -13.87 16.97 6.78
C SER A 14 -12.49 16.83 6.14
N CYS A 15 -11.73 15.75 6.34
CA CYS A 15 -10.36 15.71 5.80
C CYS A 15 -10.28 15.39 4.30
N LEU A 16 -11.29 14.71 3.74
CA LEU A 16 -11.31 14.27 2.34
C LEU A 16 -12.33 15.02 1.45
N ASN A 17 -13.01 16.03 1.99
CA ASN A 17 -14.01 16.85 1.28
C ASN A 17 -15.04 16.04 0.48
N LEU A 18 -15.50 14.91 1.04
CA LEU A 18 -16.51 14.06 0.42
C LEU A 18 -17.89 14.73 0.47
N SER A 19 -18.74 14.44 -0.51
CA SER A 19 -20.13 14.91 -0.49
C SER A 19 -20.92 14.27 0.67
N GLU A 20 -22.02 14.90 1.09
CA GLU A 20 -22.86 14.36 2.17
C GLU A 20 -23.45 12.98 1.81
N GLU A 21 -23.73 12.75 0.53
CA GLU A 21 -24.18 11.46 0.00
C GLU A 21 -23.08 10.41 0.15
N ALA A 22 -21.87 10.71 -0.31
CA ALA A 22 -20.73 9.80 -0.16
C ALA A 22 -20.40 9.53 1.32
N LEU A 23 -20.53 10.55 2.18
CA LEU A 23 -20.35 10.40 3.62
C LEU A 23 -21.40 9.48 4.25
N LYS A 24 -22.63 9.46 3.74
CA LYS A 24 -23.71 8.62 4.26
C LYS A 24 -23.56 7.16 3.85
N ASP A 25 -23.11 6.91 2.63
CA ASP A 25 -23.01 5.56 2.08
C ASP A 25 -21.68 4.87 2.40
N ARG A 26 -20.68 5.62 2.92
CA ARG A 26 -19.38 5.05 3.27
C ARG A 26 -19.46 4.04 4.42
N ILE A 27 -18.56 3.09 4.38
CA ILE A 27 -18.22 2.22 5.51
C ILE A 27 -16.89 2.72 6.07
N ILE A 28 -16.83 2.92 7.39
CA ILE A 28 -15.57 3.25 8.08
C ILE A 28 -14.95 1.94 8.54
N ASP A 29 -13.78 1.63 8.00
CA ASP A 29 -12.98 0.47 8.39
C ASP A 29 -11.66 0.96 9.00
N VAL A 30 -11.43 0.60 10.27
CA VAL A 30 -10.22 0.94 11.01
C VAL A 30 -9.26 -0.23 10.90
N ILE A 31 -8.10 0.02 10.31
CA ILE A 31 -7.04 -0.98 10.18
C ILE A 31 -6.13 -0.91 11.41
N ASP A 32 -6.11 -1.97 12.21
CA ASP A 32 -5.22 -2.11 13.37
C ASP A 32 -3.99 -2.96 12.98
N ILE A 33 -2.84 -2.30 12.83
CA ILE A 33 -1.57 -2.97 12.44
C ILE A 33 -1.10 -4.01 13.46
N VAL A 34 -1.59 -3.99 14.69
CA VAL A 34 -1.26 -4.97 15.73
C VAL A 34 -2.32 -6.07 15.82
N LYS A 35 -3.61 -5.72 15.91
CA LYS A 35 -4.69 -6.69 16.16
C LYS A 35 -5.26 -7.36 14.92
N ASP A 36 -5.26 -6.69 13.77
CA ASP A 36 -5.85 -7.28 12.58
C ASP A 36 -4.99 -8.46 12.10
N ASN A 37 -5.70 -9.55 11.74
CA ASN A 37 -5.06 -10.76 11.25
C ASN A 37 -4.46 -10.53 9.87
N VAL A 38 -3.27 -11.07 9.65
CA VAL A 38 -2.60 -11.11 8.35
C VAL A 38 -2.63 -12.57 7.90
N ALA A 39 -2.84 -12.82 6.60
CA ALA A 39 -2.80 -14.18 6.08
C ALA A 39 -1.43 -14.84 6.37
N ASP A 40 -1.43 -16.13 6.68
CA ASP A 40 -0.23 -16.84 7.15
C ASP A 40 0.96 -16.74 6.18
N ASN A 41 0.69 -16.68 4.87
CA ASN A 41 1.69 -16.50 3.82
C ASN A 41 2.37 -15.12 3.82
N HIS A 42 1.77 -14.14 4.50
CA HIS A 42 2.31 -12.79 4.68
C HIS A 42 2.98 -12.60 6.05
N TYR A 43 2.86 -13.54 6.99
CA TYR A 43 3.51 -13.43 8.28
C TYR A 43 5.03 -13.58 8.17
N LYS A 44 5.77 -12.65 8.79
CA LYS A 44 7.20 -12.77 9.03
C LYS A 44 7.50 -12.31 10.45
N GLU A 45 8.32 -13.07 11.17
CA GLU A 45 8.71 -12.74 12.55
C GLU A 45 9.38 -11.35 12.64
N SER A 46 10.16 -10.96 11.63
CA SER A 46 10.79 -9.64 11.55
C SER A 46 9.79 -8.49 11.36
N GLU A 47 8.55 -8.78 10.98
CA GLU A 47 7.46 -7.82 10.74
C GLU A 47 6.39 -7.90 11.85
N ASP A 48 6.61 -8.71 12.90
CA ASP A 48 5.70 -8.80 14.05
C ASP A 48 5.92 -7.64 15.02
N LEU A 49 4.96 -6.72 15.02
CA LEU A 49 5.02 -5.48 15.79
C LEU A 49 4.93 -5.70 17.32
N ARG A 50 4.47 -6.87 17.77
CA ARG A 50 4.49 -7.23 19.20
C ARG A 50 5.89 -7.58 19.71
N ASN A 51 6.79 -7.93 18.79
CA ASN A 51 8.16 -8.33 19.10
C ASN A 51 9.19 -7.32 18.57
N PHE A 52 8.84 -6.57 17.53
CA PHE A 52 9.71 -5.58 16.92
C PHE A 52 9.92 -4.35 17.79
N LYS A 53 11.19 -3.93 17.94
CA LYS A 53 11.57 -2.66 18.56
C LYS A 53 12.65 -1.98 17.73
N SER A 54 12.36 -0.75 17.30
CA SER A 54 13.29 0.08 16.54
C SER A 54 14.53 0.43 17.34
N VAL A 55 15.69 0.26 16.74
CA VAL A 55 16.99 0.66 17.31
C VAL A 55 17.16 2.18 17.21
N LYS A 56 16.75 2.81 16.09
CA LYS A 56 16.93 4.26 15.86
C LYS A 56 15.95 5.11 16.68
N THR A 57 14.68 4.71 16.74
CA THR A 57 13.60 5.53 17.33
C THR A 57 13.14 5.04 18.69
N LYS A 58 13.54 3.83 19.10
CA LYS A 58 13.08 3.13 20.33
C LYS A 58 11.59 2.81 20.37
N ARG A 59 10.85 3.05 19.29
CA ARG A 59 9.43 2.68 19.17
C ARG A 59 9.25 1.17 19.13
N GLY A 60 8.11 0.72 19.66
CA GLY A 60 7.82 -0.70 19.84
C GLY A 60 8.54 -1.31 21.06
N PRO A 61 8.23 -2.56 21.42
CA PRO A 61 7.13 -3.37 20.85
C PRO A 61 5.76 -2.75 21.12
N LEU A 62 4.83 -2.98 20.19
CA LEU A 62 3.47 -2.47 20.30
C LEU A 62 2.58 -3.45 21.07
N THR A 63 1.82 -2.93 22.02
CA THR A 63 0.84 -3.66 22.82
C THR A 63 -0.57 -3.50 22.25
N ASP A 64 -1.56 -4.19 22.82
CA ASP A 64 -2.94 -4.11 22.35
C ASP A 64 -3.57 -2.71 22.53
N ASP A 65 -3.02 -1.87 23.40
CA ASP A 65 -3.42 -0.47 23.64
C ASP A 65 -2.48 0.54 22.97
N TRP A 66 -1.79 0.14 21.89
CA TRP A 66 -0.79 0.99 21.22
C TRP A 66 -1.39 2.29 20.66
N MET A 67 -2.67 2.31 20.26
CA MET A 67 -3.31 3.50 19.69
C MET A 67 -3.49 4.61 20.73
N GLU A 68 -3.66 4.24 22.00
CA GLU A 68 -3.84 5.16 23.13
C GLU A 68 -2.52 5.52 23.80
N THR A 69 -1.53 4.63 23.75
CA THR A 69 -0.27 4.75 24.50
C THR A 69 0.92 5.24 23.68
N SER A 70 0.84 5.18 22.35
CA SER A 70 1.94 5.60 21.47
C SER A 70 1.94 7.10 21.21
N ASP A 71 3.12 7.73 21.31
CA ASP A 71 3.34 9.13 20.94
C ASP A 71 4.67 9.29 20.20
N PRO A 72 4.72 10.03 19.07
CA PRO A 72 3.58 10.56 18.33
C PRO A 72 2.87 9.50 17.49
N ILE A 73 1.55 9.65 17.37
CA ILE A 73 0.67 8.86 16.49
C ILE A 73 0.17 9.73 15.34
N MET A 74 0.00 9.12 14.17
CA MET A 74 -0.62 9.72 12.99
C MET A 74 -1.69 8.79 12.43
N CYS A 75 -2.65 9.36 11.72
CA CYS A 75 -3.69 8.60 11.02
C CYS A 75 -3.68 9.00 9.55
N SER A 76 -3.78 8.02 8.65
CA SER A 76 -4.02 8.26 7.23
C SER A 76 -5.45 7.84 6.87
N TYR A 77 -6.19 8.74 6.22
CA TYR A 77 -7.54 8.46 5.74
C TYR A 77 -7.47 8.12 4.26
N LYS A 78 -7.86 6.89 3.90
CA LYS A 78 -7.85 6.40 2.52
C LYS A 78 -9.29 6.12 2.09
N ASN A 79 -9.85 6.98 1.24
CA ASN A 79 -11.14 6.72 0.62
C ASN A 79 -10.97 5.77 -0.56
N VAL A 80 -11.64 4.62 -0.52
CA VAL A 80 -11.55 3.58 -1.55
C VAL A 80 -12.93 3.39 -2.18
N GLU A 81 -13.06 3.86 -3.41
CA GLU A 81 -14.26 3.66 -4.23
C GLU A 81 -13.94 2.64 -5.32
N VAL A 82 -14.76 1.59 -5.41
CA VAL A 82 -14.65 0.56 -6.44
C VAL A 82 -15.96 0.53 -7.20
N LYS A 83 -15.89 0.72 -8.52
CA LYS A 83 -17.05 0.69 -9.39
C LYS A 83 -16.77 -0.25 -10.56
N LEU A 84 -17.58 -1.28 -10.71
CA LEU A 84 -17.50 -2.21 -11.82
C LEU A 84 -18.84 -2.33 -12.51
N ASP A 85 -18.82 -2.31 -13.84
CA ASP A 85 -20.02 -2.50 -14.66
C ASP A 85 -19.96 -3.87 -15.35
N ILE A 86 -20.14 -4.92 -14.54
CA ILE A 86 -20.15 -6.31 -15.00
C ILE A 86 -21.44 -6.96 -14.54
N TRP A 87 -22.31 -7.25 -15.51
CA TRP A 87 -23.61 -7.86 -15.25
C TRP A 87 -23.46 -9.19 -14.50
N GLY A 88 -24.22 -9.32 -13.40
CA GLY A 88 -24.25 -10.52 -12.57
C GLY A 88 -23.04 -10.75 -11.65
N LEU A 89 -21.97 -9.95 -11.76
CA LEU A 89 -20.74 -10.12 -10.95
C LEU A 89 -20.32 -8.89 -10.16
N GLN A 90 -20.91 -7.71 -10.43
CA GLN A 90 -20.53 -6.42 -9.83
C GLN A 90 -20.23 -6.53 -8.33
N GLY A 91 -21.24 -6.80 -7.49
CA GLY A 91 -21.05 -6.77 -6.03
C GLY A 91 -20.04 -7.79 -5.50
N ARG A 92 -19.92 -8.96 -6.15
CA ARG A 92 -18.94 -9.99 -5.75
C ARG A 92 -17.51 -9.51 -6.03
N ILE A 93 -17.28 -8.92 -7.20
CA ILE A 93 -15.94 -8.46 -7.58
C ILE A 93 -15.58 -7.17 -6.83
N GLU A 94 -16.52 -6.23 -6.68
CA GLU A 94 -16.29 -5.00 -5.90
C GLU A 94 -15.90 -5.33 -4.45
N ASN A 95 -16.63 -6.24 -3.79
CA ASN A 95 -16.29 -6.69 -2.45
C ASN A 95 -14.93 -7.41 -2.40
N TYR A 96 -14.60 -8.22 -3.41
CA TYR A 96 -13.29 -8.86 -3.49
C TYR A 96 -12.15 -7.81 -3.56
N ILE A 97 -12.30 -6.80 -4.41
CA ILE A 97 -11.31 -5.72 -4.55
C ILE A 97 -11.18 -4.92 -3.26
N GLN A 98 -12.29 -4.58 -2.59
CA GLN A 98 -12.26 -3.87 -1.31
C GLN A 98 -11.46 -4.66 -0.25
N ASN A 99 -11.71 -5.98 -0.15
CA ASN A 99 -10.96 -6.83 0.77
C ASN A 99 -9.46 -6.93 0.41
N ALA A 100 -9.13 -7.05 -0.88
CA ALA A 100 -7.75 -7.07 -1.35
C ALA A 100 -7.03 -5.74 -1.04
N ILE A 101 -7.69 -4.59 -1.24
CA ILE A 101 -7.14 -3.28 -0.89
C ILE A 101 -6.93 -3.19 0.62
N ARG A 102 -7.90 -3.62 1.43
CA ARG A 102 -7.76 -3.65 2.89
C ARG A 102 -6.53 -4.45 3.33
N GLU A 103 -6.32 -5.63 2.75
CA GLU A 103 -5.16 -6.49 3.03
C GLU A 103 -3.84 -5.82 2.64
N ILE A 104 -3.75 -5.24 1.44
CA ILE A 104 -2.57 -4.48 0.99
C ILE A 104 -2.25 -3.35 1.96
N LEU A 105 -3.27 -2.61 2.41
CA LEU A 105 -3.09 -1.52 3.36
C LEU A 105 -2.62 -2.04 4.72
N LEU A 106 -3.20 -3.11 5.25
CA LEU A 106 -2.78 -3.69 6.52
C LEU A 106 -1.31 -4.14 6.47
N VAL A 107 -0.96 -4.97 5.49
CA VAL A 107 0.41 -5.49 5.32
C VAL A 107 1.41 -4.35 5.12
N GLY A 108 1.09 -3.40 4.23
CA GLY A 108 1.96 -2.27 3.93
C GLY A 108 2.24 -1.37 5.14
N HIS A 109 1.24 -1.09 6.00
CA HIS A 109 1.47 -0.28 7.20
C HIS A 109 2.22 -1.05 8.29
N LYS A 110 2.02 -2.37 8.41
CA LYS A 110 2.83 -3.21 9.31
C LYS A 110 4.30 -3.16 8.89
N GLN A 111 4.58 -3.35 7.60
CA GLN A 111 5.92 -3.27 7.03
C GLN A 111 6.54 -1.88 7.20
N ALA A 112 5.78 -0.81 6.94
CA ALA A 112 6.27 0.55 7.13
C ALA A 112 6.75 0.81 8.57
N PHE A 113 6.06 0.27 9.58
CA PHE A 113 6.49 0.37 10.98
C PHE A 113 7.69 -0.55 11.27
N ALA A 114 7.63 -1.82 10.86
CA ALA A 114 8.71 -2.78 11.08
C ALA A 114 10.02 -2.38 10.41
N TRP A 115 9.97 -1.63 9.30
CA TRP A 115 11.13 -1.14 8.57
C TRP A 115 11.46 0.31 8.89
N ILE A 116 10.95 0.86 10.02
CA ILE A 116 11.24 2.24 10.43
C ILE A 116 12.74 2.53 10.53
N ASP A 117 13.54 1.55 10.91
CA ASP A 117 14.99 1.75 10.99
C ASP A 117 15.65 1.91 9.61
N ASP A 118 15.02 1.48 8.53
CA ASP A 118 15.57 1.60 7.18
C ASP A 118 15.36 3.02 6.62
N TRP A 119 14.20 3.61 6.86
CA TRP A 119 13.84 4.92 6.30
C TRP A 119 13.96 6.09 7.29
N TYR A 120 13.96 5.84 8.60
CA TYR A 120 14.08 6.92 9.58
C TYR A 120 15.43 7.62 9.47
N GLY A 121 15.38 8.92 9.21
CA GLY A 121 16.53 9.80 9.04
C GLY A 121 16.98 9.99 7.58
N MET A 122 16.32 9.36 6.60
CA MET A 122 16.61 9.64 5.18
C MET A 122 16.23 11.08 4.82
N THR A 123 17.10 11.71 4.04
CA THR A 123 16.86 12.98 3.36
C THR A 123 15.99 12.76 2.12
N GLU A 124 15.34 13.82 1.62
CA GLU A 124 14.56 13.72 0.37
C GLU A 124 15.43 13.25 -0.80
N SER A 125 16.69 13.71 -0.89
CA SER A 125 17.63 13.27 -1.93
C SER A 125 17.87 11.76 -1.89
N GLU A 126 18.11 11.20 -0.70
CA GLU A 126 18.32 9.76 -0.53
C GLU A 126 17.06 8.96 -0.87
N VAL A 127 15.87 9.52 -0.59
CA VAL A 127 14.60 8.91 -1.02
C VAL A 127 14.50 8.89 -2.55
N ARG A 128 14.86 9.98 -3.25
CA ARG A 128 14.86 10.01 -4.73
C ARG A 128 15.85 9.02 -5.33
N ASP A 129 17.04 8.90 -4.75
CA ASP A 129 18.04 7.94 -5.21
C ASP A 129 17.54 6.50 -5.03
N TYR A 130 16.92 6.20 -3.89
CA TYR A 130 16.31 4.90 -3.62
C TYR A 130 15.17 4.59 -4.61
N GLU A 131 14.27 5.54 -4.87
CA GLU A 131 13.18 5.40 -5.85
C GLU A 131 13.75 5.05 -7.25
N SER A 132 14.79 5.77 -7.68
CA SER A 132 15.44 5.56 -8.98
C SER A 132 16.06 4.17 -9.11
N ILE A 133 16.81 3.73 -8.09
CA ILE A 133 17.44 2.41 -8.05
C ILE A 133 16.37 1.31 -8.09
N MET A 134 15.34 1.42 -7.24
CA MET A 134 14.27 0.43 -7.17
C MET A 134 13.44 0.34 -8.44
N GLN A 135 13.21 1.47 -9.10
CA GLN A 135 12.57 1.50 -10.40
C GLN A 135 13.40 0.76 -11.45
N SER A 136 14.71 1.01 -11.52
CA SER A 136 15.61 0.32 -12.45
C SER A 136 15.63 -1.19 -12.21
N GLU A 137 15.85 -1.63 -10.98
CA GLU A 137 15.90 -3.05 -10.64
C GLU A 137 14.57 -3.78 -10.92
N THR A 138 13.45 -3.13 -10.63
CA THR A 138 12.12 -3.68 -10.91
C THR A 138 11.93 -3.85 -12.41
N ASN A 139 12.30 -2.84 -13.20
CA ASN A 139 12.20 -2.90 -14.66
C ASN A 139 13.06 -4.03 -15.24
N ASP A 140 14.25 -4.25 -14.70
CA ASP A 140 15.14 -5.32 -15.16
C ASP A 140 14.57 -6.71 -14.82
N LYS A 141 14.05 -6.90 -13.61
CA LYS A 141 13.38 -8.16 -13.21
C LYS A 141 12.18 -8.47 -14.10
N VAL A 142 11.34 -7.48 -14.40
CA VAL A 142 10.17 -7.66 -15.28
C VAL A 142 10.62 -8.06 -16.69
N LYS A 143 11.64 -7.40 -17.26
CA LYS A 143 12.19 -7.74 -18.59
C LYS A 143 12.81 -9.14 -18.62
N CYS A 144 13.55 -9.52 -17.59
CA CYS A 144 14.20 -10.83 -17.50
C CYS A 144 13.22 -11.98 -17.23
N SER A 145 12.05 -11.69 -16.66
CA SER A 145 11.00 -12.69 -16.40
C SER A 145 10.05 -12.96 -17.59
N ALA A 146 10.27 -12.29 -18.73
CA ALA A 146 9.49 -12.54 -19.94
C ALA A 146 9.78 -13.97 -20.46
N PRO A 147 8.75 -14.80 -20.76
CA PRO A 147 8.95 -16.10 -21.36
C PRO A 147 9.69 -15.95 -22.69
N THR A 148 10.79 -16.67 -22.86
CA THR A 148 11.41 -16.86 -24.18
C THR A 148 10.41 -17.61 -25.05
N THR A 149 9.66 -16.90 -25.89
CA THR A 149 8.91 -17.51 -26.98
C THR A 149 9.91 -18.34 -27.80
N PRO A 150 9.69 -19.64 -28.02
CA PRO A 150 10.54 -20.40 -28.93
C PRO A 150 10.37 -19.83 -30.33
N THR A 151 11.39 -19.13 -30.82
CA THR A 151 11.53 -18.81 -32.24
C THR A 151 11.76 -20.11 -33.00
N THR A 152 10.74 -20.64 -33.66
CA THR A 152 10.85 -21.24 -35.01
C THR A 152 9.46 -21.63 -35.53
N LEU A 153 8.97 -20.90 -36.52
CA LEU A 153 8.82 -21.39 -37.89
C LEU A 153 8.47 -20.20 -38.80
N SER A 154 9.22 -20.14 -39.89
CA SER A 154 9.20 -19.17 -40.98
C SER A 154 7.84 -19.00 -41.64
N ASP A 155 7.49 -17.76 -42.01
CA ASP A 155 6.96 -17.44 -43.35
C ASP A 155 7.15 -15.94 -43.68
N PRO A 156 7.22 -15.57 -44.98
CA PRO A 156 7.84 -14.32 -45.43
C PRO A 156 6.85 -13.14 -45.59
N ASP A 157 7.45 -11.95 -45.58
CA ASP A 157 6.97 -10.66 -46.13
C ASP A 157 5.75 -9.97 -45.51
N THR A 158 6.00 -8.98 -44.65
CA THR A 158 5.26 -7.70 -44.62
C THR A 158 6.15 -6.60 -44.01
N PRO A 159 6.33 -5.43 -44.66
CA PRO A 159 7.24 -4.41 -44.18
C PRO A 159 6.60 -3.46 -43.15
N GLY A 160 7.35 -3.21 -42.07
CA GLY A 160 7.39 -1.92 -41.37
C GLY A 160 6.19 -1.55 -40.48
N SER A 161 6.30 -1.85 -39.18
CA SER A 161 5.65 -1.05 -38.15
C SER A 161 6.60 -0.95 -36.95
N ALA A 162 7.16 0.23 -36.74
CA ALA A 162 7.97 0.55 -35.57
C ALA A 162 7.10 0.38 -34.31
N SER A 163 7.42 -0.61 -33.48
CA SER A 163 6.77 -0.81 -32.19
C SER A 163 7.15 0.33 -31.25
N SER A 164 6.31 1.36 -31.19
CA SER A 164 6.37 2.35 -30.12
C SER A 164 6.04 1.65 -28.81
N GLN A 165 7.07 1.41 -27.98
CA GLN A 165 6.91 0.94 -26.62
C GLN A 165 6.21 2.04 -25.82
N LYS A 166 4.88 1.96 -25.73
CA LYS A 166 4.10 2.80 -24.83
C LYS A 166 4.29 2.26 -23.41
N SER A 167 5.08 2.98 -22.61
CA SER A 167 5.11 2.84 -21.16
C SER A 167 3.70 3.04 -20.62
N TRP A 168 3.19 2.10 -19.83
CA TRP A 168 1.87 2.18 -19.18
C TRP A 168 1.87 3.09 -17.95
N PHE A 169 3.02 3.64 -17.57
CA PHE A 169 3.14 4.66 -16.53
C PHE A 169 3.78 5.91 -17.14
N SER A 170 2.95 6.91 -17.38
CA SER A 170 3.38 8.27 -17.74
C SER A 170 3.33 9.11 -16.47
N TRP A 171 4.50 9.45 -15.93
CA TRP A 171 4.60 10.57 -15.00
C TRP A 171 4.92 11.80 -15.85
N SER A 172 3.88 12.60 -16.10
CA SER A 172 4.02 13.98 -16.59
C SER A 172 3.95 14.92 -15.39
#